data_AF-A0A661B7A3-F1
#
_entry.id   AF-A0A661B7A3-F1
#
_cell.length_a   1.000
_cell.length_b   1.000
_cell.length_c   1.000
_cell.angle_alpha   90.00
_cell.angle_beta   90.00
_cell.angle_gamma   90.00
#
_symmetry.space_group_name_H-M   'P 1'
#
loop_
_entity.id
_entity.type
_entity.pdbx_description
1 polymer ?
#
loop_
_entity_poly.entity_id
_entity_poly.type
_entity_poly.pdbx_seq_one_letter_code
_entity_poly.pdbx_strand_id
1 'polypeptide(L)'
;AWWRVILPLAAPALVITALFSFMASWNEYIVAAVILQEPSMFTLPVGLKMFQGNMSTQWGLYAAGSFVVSVPVVVLFVILSRWLVSGLTLGSVKG
;
A
#
# COMPACT_ATOMS: atom_id res chain seq x y z
N ALA A 1 -24.21 -9.42 19.21
CA ALA A 1 -22.92 -10.08 19.50
C ALA A 1 -21.80 -9.63 18.55
N TRP A 2 -21.95 -9.79 17.23
CA TRP A 2 -20.93 -9.46 16.21
C TRP A 2 -20.23 -8.10 16.44
N TRP A 3 -20.90 -6.98 16.17
CA TRP A 3 -20.31 -5.63 16.21
C TRP A 3 -19.66 -5.21 17.55
N ARG A 4 -20.09 -5.80 18.66
CA ARG A 4 -19.63 -5.40 20.02
C ARG A 4 -18.58 -6.31 20.62
N VAL A 5 -18.47 -7.55 20.13
CA VAL A 5 -17.58 -8.57 20.72
C VAL A 5 -16.59 -9.06 19.68
N ILE A 6 -17.09 -9.68 18.62
CA ILE A 6 -16.22 -10.34 17.63
C ILE A 6 -15.43 -9.29 16.82
N LEU A 7 -16.04 -8.15 16.46
CA LEU A 7 -15.41 -7.14 15.61
C LEU A 7 -14.21 -6.45 16.28
N PRO A 8 -14.33 -5.93 17.53
CA PRO A 8 -13.19 -5.34 18.21
C PRO A 8 -12.08 -6.36 18.54
N LEU A 9 -12.43 -7.63 18.81
CA LEU A 9 -11.44 -8.70 19.01
C LEU A 9 -10.66 -9.02 17.72
N ALA A 10 -11.32 -8.99 16.56
CA ALA A 10 -10.69 -9.22 15.26
C ALA A 10 -9.99 -7.96 14.68
N ALA A 11 -10.23 -6.77 15.24
CA ALA A 11 -9.74 -5.51 14.70
C ALA A 11 -8.22 -5.46 14.46
N PRO A 12 -7.34 -5.97 15.36
CA PRO A 12 -5.90 -5.97 15.10
C PRO A 12 -5.52 -6.82 13.89
N ALA A 13 -6.14 -8.00 13.73
CA ALA A 13 -5.90 -8.87 12.57
C ALA A 13 -6.42 -8.23 11.27
N LEU A 14 -7.61 -7.65 11.30
CA LEU A 14 -8.20 -6.95 10.15
C LEU A 14 -7.35 -5.77 9.69
N VAL A 15 -6.77 -5.02 10.62
CA VAL A 15 -5.86 -3.91 10.30
C VAL A 15 -4.62 -4.40 9.57
N ILE A 16 -4.02 -5.50 10.02
CA ILE A 16 -2.83 -6.09 9.37
C ILE A 16 -3.18 -6.61 7.98
N THR A 17 -4.30 -7.33 7.84
CA THR A 17 -4.75 -7.81 6.52
C THR A 17 -5.03 -6.64 5.58
N ALA A 18 -5.70 -5.58 6.06
CA ALA A 18 -5.98 -4.39 5.25
C ALA A 18 -4.69 -3.69 4.79
N LEU A 19 -3.68 -3.57 5.66
CA LEU A 19 -2.37 -3.02 5.31
C LEU A 19 -1.72 -3.83 4.17
N PHE A 20 -1.63 -5.16 4.31
CA PHE A 20 -1.01 -6.00 3.30
C PHE A 20 -1.79 -6.00 1.99
N SER A 21 -3.13 -6.05 2.04
CA SER A 21 -3.98 -5.93 0.86
C SER A 21 -3.77 -4.59 0.16
N PHE A 22 -3.73 -3.48 0.91
CA PHE A 22 -3.44 -2.17 0.35
C PHE A 22 -2.06 -2.13 -0.32
N MET A 23 -1.01 -2.63 0.36
CA MET A 23 0.35 -2.66 -0.20
C MET A 23 0.44 -3.50 -1.47
N ALA A 24 -0.26 -4.64 -1.52
CA ALA A 24 -0.28 -5.52 -2.68
C ALA A 24 -0.98 -4.84 -3.88
N SER A 25 -2.15 -4.23 -3.66
CA SER A 25 -2.88 -3.53 -4.71
C SER A 25 -2.19 -2.22 -5.15
N TRP A 26 -1.56 -1.50 -4.22
CA TRP A 26 -0.88 -0.24 -4.49
C TRP A 26 0.41 -0.42 -5.29
N ASN A 27 1.18 -1.47 -5.01
CA ASN A 27 2.40 -1.79 -5.77
C ASN A 27 2.13 -2.65 -7.02
N GLU A 28 0.87 -2.97 -7.29
CA GLU A 28 0.50 -3.73 -8.49
C GLU A 28 0.81 -2.89 -9.74
N TYR A 29 1.73 -3.40 -10.55
CA TYR A 29 2.18 -2.74 -11.77
C TYR A 29 1.92 -3.58 -13.02
N ILE A 30 2.10 -4.90 -12.96
CA ILE A 30 2.11 -5.75 -14.16
C ILE A 30 0.72 -5.83 -14.77
N VAL A 31 -0.28 -6.14 -13.96
CA VAL A 31 -1.67 -6.28 -14.40
C VAL A 31 -2.21 -4.92 -14.84
N ALA A 32 -1.98 -3.87 -14.04
CA ALA A 32 -2.37 -2.51 -14.36
C ALA A 32 -1.75 -2.02 -15.68
N ALA A 33 -0.46 -2.26 -15.91
CA ALA A 33 0.21 -1.84 -17.15
C ALA A 33 -0.28 -2.59 -18.40
N VAL A 34 -0.81 -3.80 -18.24
CA VAL A 34 -1.35 -4.61 -19.35
C VAL A 34 -2.81 -4.26 -19.65
N ILE A 35 -3.61 -4.03 -18.61
CA ILE A 35 -5.06 -3.80 -18.74
C ILE A 35 -5.38 -2.34 -19.05
N LEU A 36 -4.69 -1.40 -18.42
CA LEU A 36 -4.96 0.03 -18.57
C LEU A 36 -4.35 0.53 -19.87
N GLN A 37 -5.19 0.92 -20.82
CA GLN A 37 -4.76 1.40 -22.13
C GLN A 37 -4.79 2.93 -22.24
N GLU A 38 -5.70 3.60 -21.51
CA GLU A 38 -5.78 5.05 -21.53
C GLU A 38 -4.89 5.70 -20.45
N PRO A 39 -4.04 6.68 -20.81
CA PRO A 39 -3.20 7.42 -19.87
C PRO A 39 -3.94 8.06 -18.69
N SER A 40 -5.20 8.48 -18.92
CA SER A 40 -6.09 9.07 -17.92
C SER A 40 -6.46 8.09 -16.79
N MET A 41 -6.35 6.78 -17.05
CA MET A 41 -6.72 5.71 -16.14
C MET A 41 -5.51 5.09 -15.43
N PHE A 42 -4.29 5.56 -15.72
CA PHE A 42 -3.08 4.96 -15.16
C PHE A 42 -3.02 5.18 -13.65
N THR A 43 -2.66 4.11 -12.95
CA THR A 43 -2.28 4.20 -11.54
C THR A 43 -0.95 4.95 -11.42
N LEU A 44 -0.67 5.53 -10.25
CA LEU A 44 0.59 6.25 -10.02
C LEU A 44 1.84 5.42 -10.37
N PRO A 45 1.96 4.13 -9.97
CA PRO A 45 3.10 3.30 -10.36
C PRO A 45 3.23 3.11 -11.88
N VAL A 46 2.11 2.93 -12.60
CA VAL A 46 2.12 2.80 -14.07
C VAL A 46 2.51 4.12 -14.72
N GLY A 47 2.00 5.24 -14.22
CA GLY A 47 2.32 6.60 -14.70
C GLY A 47 3.81 6.94 -14.63
N LEU A 48 4.58 6.36 -13.68
CA LEU A 48 6.03 6.56 -13.60
C LEU A 48 6.77 6.12 -14.87
N LYS A 49 6.22 5.18 -15.64
CA LYS A 49 6.80 4.77 -16.92
C LYS A 49 6.82 5.88 -17.96
N MET A 50 5.95 6.90 -17.86
CA MET A 50 5.99 8.05 -18.76
C MET A 50 7.30 8.84 -18.67
N PHE A 51 8.01 8.77 -17.54
CA PHE A 51 9.31 9.41 -17.36
C PHE A 51 10.49 8.55 -17.84
N GLN A 52 10.24 7.27 -18.18
CA GLN A 52 11.22 6.36 -18.79
C GLN A 52 11.02 6.37 -20.31
N GLY A 53 11.69 7.29 -21.01
CA GLY A 53 11.67 7.33 -22.48
C GLY A 53 12.63 6.32 -23.11
N ASN A 54 12.38 5.95 -24.37
CA ASN A 54 13.23 5.01 -25.11
C ASN A 54 14.67 5.50 -25.34
N MET A 55 14.87 6.82 -25.43
CA MET A 55 16.16 7.44 -25.73
C MET A 55 16.76 8.21 -24.54
N SER A 56 15.92 8.62 -23.59
CA SER A 56 16.30 9.42 -22.42
C SER A 56 15.29 9.24 -21.30
N THR A 57 15.79 8.96 -20.10
CA THR A 57 15.00 8.84 -18.88
C THR A 57 15.12 10.11 -18.06
N GLN A 58 13.98 10.67 -17.67
CA GLN A 58 13.91 11.86 -16.83
C GLN A 58 14.04 11.46 -15.36
N TRP A 59 15.26 11.11 -14.93
CA TRP A 59 15.54 10.59 -13.58
C TRP A 59 15.05 11.50 -12.45
N GLY A 60 15.14 12.83 -12.62
CA GLY A 60 14.65 13.79 -11.64
C GLY A 60 13.14 13.68 -11.41
N LEU A 61 12.35 13.64 -12.50
CA LEU A 61 10.90 13.46 -12.43
C LEU A 61 10.52 12.06 -11.96
N TYR A 62 11.25 11.04 -12.39
CA TYR A 62 11.02 9.67 -11.96
C TYR A 62 11.24 9.50 -10.45
N ALA A 63 12.31 10.09 -9.89
CA ALA A 63 12.59 10.06 -8.47
C ALA A 63 11.56 10.86 -7.66
N ALA A 64 11.21 12.07 -8.13
CA ALA A 64 10.18 12.89 -7.49
C ALA A 64 8.81 12.19 -7.48
N GLY A 65 8.42 11.58 -8.60
CA GLY A 65 7.21 10.78 -8.71
C GLY A 65 7.24 9.57 -7.78
N SER A 66 8.36 8.84 -7.73
CA SER A 66 8.54 7.69 -6.83
C SER A 66 8.38 8.07 -5.35
N PHE A 67 8.89 9.25 -4.96
CA PHE A 67 8.66 9.78 -3.62
C PHE A 67 7.17 9.98 -3.35
N VAL A 68 6.44 10.64 -4.25
CA VAL A 68 4.98 10.83 -4.14
C VAL A 68 4.24 9.49 -4.07
N VAL A 69 4.62 8.49 -4.87
CA VAL A 69 4.01 7.14 -4.85
C VAL A 69 4.21 6.44 -3.50
N SER A 70 5.33 6.69 -2.81
CA SER A 70 5.61 6.10 -1.50
C SER A 70 4.83 6.74 -0.34
N VAL A 71 4.41 8.01 -0.48
CA VAL A 71 3.75 8.78 0.60
C VAL A 71 2.52 8.07 1.17
N PRO A 72 1.55 7.56 0.37
CA PRO A 72 0.36 6.90 0.91
C PRO A 72 0.68 5.66 1.73
N VAL A 73 1.67 4.87 1.31
CA VAL A 73 2.11 3.68 2.02
C VAL A 73 2.71 4.06 3.37
N VAL A 74 3.57 5.08 3.40
CA VAL A 74 4.18 5.57 4.65
C VAL A 74 3.12 6.10 5.61
N VAL A 75 2.19 6.93 5.12
CA VAL A 75 1.10 7.50 5.94
C VAL A 75 0.24 6.39 6.53
N LEU A 76 -0.17 5.43 5.71
CA LEU A 76 -1.01 4.32 6.16
C LEU A 76 -0.25 3.43 7.16
N PHE A 77 1.03 3.15 6.93
CA PHE A 77 1.87 2.42 7.88
C PHE A 77 1.97 3.14 9.24
N VAL A 78 2.24 4.46 9.24
CA VAL A 78 2.36 5.23 10.49
C VAL A 78 1.04 5.21 11.27
N ILE A 79 -0.10 5.36 10.61
CA ILE A 79 -1.43 5.33 11.25
C ILE A 79 -1.70 3.96 11.88
N LEU A 80 -1.37 2.88 11.17
CA LEU A 80 -1.66 1.51 11.58
C LEU A 80 -0.59 0.90 12.51
N SER A 81 0.59 1.50 12.61
CA SER A 81 1.73 1.02 13.40
C SER A 81 1.36 0.64 14.84
N ARG A 82 0.50 1.42 15.50
CA ARG A 82 0.03 1.14 16.88
C ARG A 82 -0.69 -0.21 17.01
N TRP A 83 -1.45 -0.60 15.99
CA TRP A 83 -2.24 -1.83 15.96
C TRP A 83 -1.36 -3.03 15.64
N LEU A 84 -0.34 -2.81 14.80
CA LEU A 84 0.68 -3.82 14.51
C LEU A 84 1.47 -4.19 15.77
N VAL A 85 1.91 -3.19 16.54
CA VAL A 85 2.64 -3.40 17.80
C VAL A 85 1.77 -4.11 18.84
N SER A 86 0.51 -3.68 19.00
CA SER A 86 -0.43 -4.33 19.94
C SER A 86 -0.80 -5.76 19.54
N GLY A 87 -0.87 -6.08 18.25
CA GLY A 87 -1.19 -7.42 17.75
C GLY A 87 -0.06 -8.43 17.98
N LEU A 88 1.20 -7.99 17.84
CA LEU A 88 2.38 -8.83 18.10
C LEU A 88 2.54 -9.20 19.59
N THR A 89 2.12 -8.33 20.52
CA THR A 89 2.21 -8.58 21.96
C THR A 89 1.09 -9.47 22.51
N LEU A 90 -0.09 -9.48 21.89
CA LEU A 90 -1.25 -10.26 22.35
C LEU A 90 -1.10 -11.77 22.14
N GLY A 91 -0.21 -12.21 21.24
CA GLY A 91 0.15 -13.62 21.05
C GLY A 91 1.30 -14.11 21.92
N SER A 92 2.00 -13.22 22.64
CA SER A 92 3.23 -13.54 23.38
C SER A 92 3.00 -13.96 24.84
N VAL A 93 1.77 -13.89 25.36
CA VAL A 93 1.45 -14.35 26.73
C VAL A 93 0.36 -15.40 26.69
N LYS A 94 0.81 -16.64 26.52
CA LYS A 94 0.33 -17.81 27.26
C LYS A 94 1.55 -18.69 27.61
N GLY A 95 2.42 -18.10 28.43
CA GLY A 95 2.92 -18.73 29.65
C GLY A 95 2.17 -18.10 30.82
#